data_AF-A0AA43J913-F1
#
_entry.id   AF-A0AA43J913-F1
#
_cell.length_a   1.000
_cell.length_b   1.000
_cell.length_c   1.000
_cell.angle_alpha   90.00
_cell.angle_beta   90.00
_cell.angle_gamma   90.00
#
_symmetry.space_group_name_H-M   'P 1'
#
loop_
_entity.id
_entity.type
_entity.pdbx_description
1 polymer ?
#
loop_
_entity_poly.entity_id
_entity_poly.type
_entity_poly.pdbx_seq_one_letter_code
_entity_poly.pdbx_strand_id
1 'polypeptide(L)'
;MSSVLDSDKMASLLTLVEEAARSTEEGVKHFVEPAPGTLQRTTNKRHHIVFGRRGSGKSSLLRKAAADLTVDRRPIAYVNLEAFKGHKFPDVLISVLISTFTEFRKWMDTAAVNPATKTSFWQRLFGTAPKRPSFNRARSVQLSAQFKSHIDALEKELHRTDDAELRVMDGAETSQSDSAGMKIEATSYIAKVDGEASTASSRTQKQEVEQKFRRSKIDFLHRHILDYQRLFTALGEISDGDAYLFLDDLYHN
;
A
#
# COMPACT_ATOMS: atom_id res chain seq x y z
N MET A 1 -53.56 7.59 10.55
CA MET A 1 -52.33 7.65 9.73
C MET A 1 -51.04 7.65 10.56
N SER A 2 -51.07 7.70 11.90
CA SER A 2 -49.87 7.72 12.76
C SER A 2 -49.22 6.35 13.02
N SER A 3 -49.96 5.24 12.95
CA SER A 3 -49.44 3.93 13.39
C SER A 3 -48.32 3.33 12.53
N VAL A 4 -48.17 3.77 11.28
CA VAL A 4 -47.10 3.26 10.39
C VAL A 4 -45.79 3.98 10.65
N LEU A 5 -45.84 5.28 10.92
CA LEU A 5 -44.67 6.12 11.18
C LEU A 5 -44.02 5.78 12.53
N ASP A 6 -44.83 5.44 13.54
CA ASP A 6 -44.37 5.09 14.89
C ASP A 6 -44.10 3.58 15.08
N SER A 7 -44.10 2.80 14.00
CA SER A 7 -43.90 1.36 14.09
C SER A 7 -42.42 0.97 14.23
N ASP A 8 -42.15 -0.16 14.90
CA ASP A 8 -40.79 -0.73 14.99
C ASP A 8 -40.15 -0.98 13.62
N LYS A 9 -40.99 -1.24 12.59
CA LYS A 9 -40.54 -1.40 11.20
C LYS A 9 -40.04 -0.08 10.62
N MET A 10 -40.70 1.04 10.92
CA MET A 10 -40.24 2.36 10.48
C MET A 10 -38.96 2.78 11.22
N ALA A 11 -38.87 2.51 12.52
CA ALA A 11 -37.64 2.72 13.28
C ALA A 11 -36.47 1.92 12.69
N SER A 12 -36.69 0.63 12.39
CA SER A 12 -35.69 -0.23 11.74
C SER A 12 -35.29 0.28 10.36
N LEU A 13 -36.25 0.77 9.56
CA LEU A 13 -35.97 1.35 8.25
C LEU A 13 -35.15 2.64 8.37
N LEU A 14 -35.47 3.51 9.34
CA LEU A 14 -34.70 4.73 9.63
C LEU A 14 -33.25 4.39 9.98
N THR A 15 -33.03 3.42 10.87
CA THR A 15 -31.68 2.94 11.19
C THR A 15 -30.95 2.44 9.95
N LEU A 16 -31.60 1.61 9.12
CA LEU A 16 -31.00 1.12 7.87
C LEU A 16 -30.66 2.25 6.89
N VAL A 17 -31.50 3.28 6.79
CA VAL A 17 -31.28 4.44 5.91
C VAL A 17 -30.12 5.31 6.44
N GLU A 18 -30.06 5.54 7.76
CA GLU A 18 -28.97 6.28 8.39
C GLU A 18 -27.63 5.54 8.27
N GLU A 19 -27.63 4.23 8.47
CA GLU A 19 -26.44 3.39 8.29
C GLU A 19 -26.01 3.31 6.82
N ALA A 20 -26.97 3.20 5.88
CA ALA A 20 -26.69 3.21 4.45
C ALA A 20 -26.21 4.57 3.94
N ALA A 21 -26.48 5.67 4.65
CA ALA A 21 -25.94 6.98 4.34
C ALA A 21 -24.42 7.06 4.63
N ARG A 22 -23.88 6.19 5.49
CA ARG A 22 -22.43 6.05 5.64
C ARG A 22 -21.84 5.33 4.44
N SER A 23 -20.66 5.80 4.05
CA SER A 23 -19.94 5.20 2.94
C SER A 23 -19.25 3.92 3.39
N THR A 24 -19.87 2.77 3.12
CA THR A 24 -19.36 1.43 3.41
C THR A 24 -19.24 0.60 2.13
N GLU A 25 -18.52 -0.52 2.16
CA GLU A 25 -18.47 -1.45 1.02
C GLU A 25 -19.86 -2.04 0.73
N GLU A 26 -20.65 -2.35 1.76
CA GLU A 26 -22.00 -2.91 1.60
C GLU A 26 -23.01 -1.89 1.07
N GLY A 27 -22.90 -0.62 1.48
CA GLY A 27 -23.77 0.47 1.06
C GLY A 27 -23.75 0.77 -0.44
N VAL A 28 -22.73 0.28 -1.16
CA VAL A 28 -22.61 0.43 -2.62
C VAL A 28 -23.83 -0.16 -3.37
N LYS A 29 -24.49 -1.18 -2.83
CA LYS A 29 -25.67 -1.82 -3.43
C LYS A 29 -26.88 -0.89 -3.50
N HIS A 30 -26.92 0.12 -2.63
CA HIS A 30 -28.01 1.10 -2.52
C HIS A 30 -27.57 2.49 -2.97
N PHE A 31 -26.48 2.59 -3.74
CA PHE A 31 -25.95 3.86 -4.21
C PHE A 31 -26.96 4.59 -5.11
N VAL A 32 -27.25 5.84 -4.74
CA VAL A 32 -27.99 6.79 -5.57
C VAL A 32 -27.03 7.85 -6.07
N GLU A 33 -27.02 8.08 -7.38
CA GLU A 33 -26.13 9.06 -7.99
C GLU A 33 -26.52 10.49 -7.57
N PRO A 34 -25.58 11.33 -7.07
CA PRO A 34 -25.91 12.69 -6.64
C PRO A 34 -26.42 13.59 -7.77
N ALA A 35 -25.88 13.41 -8.98
CA ALA A 35 -26.31 14.09 -10.19
C ALA A 35 -26.02 13.18 -11.40
N PRO A 36 -26.90 13.16 -12.43
CA PRO A 36 -26.74 12.28 -13.57
C PRO A 36 -25.35 12.38 -14.24
N GLY A 37 -24.69 11.23 -14.42
CA GLY A 37 -23.42 11.13 -15.14
C GLY A 37 -22.17 11.48 -14.31
N THR A 38 -22.31 11.75 -13.02
CA THR A 38 -21.18 11.93 -12.09
C THR A 38 -20.32 10.66 -11.99
N LEU A 39 -20.94 9.49 -11.86
CA LEU A 39 -20.27 8.18 -11.78
C LEU A 39 -19.51 7.85 -13.07
N GLN A 40 -20.12 8.14 -14.22
CA GLN A 40 -19.46 7.99 -15.52
C GLN A 40 -18.24 8.92 -15.62
N ARG A 41 -18.37 10.17 -15.18
CA ARG A 41 -17.24 11.12 -15.17
C ARG A 41 -16.11 10.63 -14.27
N THR A 42 -16.40 10.12 -13.07
CA THR A 42 -15.42 9.59 -12.12
C THR A 42 -14.62 8.40 -12.67
N THR A 43 -15.18 7.63 -13.61
CA THR A 43 -14.54 6.44 -14.18
C THR A 43 -13.89 6.66 -15.55
N ASN A 44 -14.02 7.86 -16.13
CA ASN A 44 -13.37 8.21 -17.40
C ASN A 44 -11.84 8.16 -17.29
N LYS A 45 -11.16 7.87 -18.42
CA LYS A 45 -9.69 7.72 -18.53
C LYS A 45 -8.92 9.05 -18.46
N ARG A 46 -9.11 9.80 -17.37
CA ARG A 46 -8.40 11.04 -17.06
C ARG A 46 -8.11 11.08 -15.57
N HIS A 47 -7.15 11.90 -15.14
CA HIS A 47 -6.99 12.19 -13.73
C HIS A 47 -8.13 13.09 -13.26
N HIS A 48 -8.77 12.71 -12.16
CA HIS A 48 -9.91 13.43 -11.59
C HIS A 48 -9.59 13.90 -10.20
N ILE A 49 -10.10 15.07 -9.86
CA ILE A 49 -10.16 15.57 -8.48
C ILE A 49 -11.64 15.73 -8.15
N VAL A 50 -12.11 14.99 -7.15
CA VAL A 50 -13.52 15.03 -6.72
C VAL A 50 -13.63 15.91 -5.48
N PHE A 51 -14.34 17.04 -5.61
CA PHE A 51 -14.58 17.99 -4.53
C PHE A 51 -16.07 18.11 -4.22
N GLY A 52 -16.39 18.62 -3.02
CA GLY A 52 -17.77 18.74 -2.54
C GLY A 52 -17.85 18.90 -1.03
N ARG A 53 -18.98 19.40 -0.54
CA ARG A 53 -19.24 19.61 0.90
C ARG A 53 -19.27 18.29 1.67
N ARG A 54 -19.19 18.37 3.00
CA ARG A 54 -19.47 17.21 3.87
C ARG A 54 -20.89 16.69 3.59
N GLY A 55 -21.06 15.37 3.59
CA GLY A 55 -22.33 14.72 3.26
C GLY A 55 -22.72 14.71 1.77
N SER A 56 -21.92 15.29 0.86
CA SER A 56 -22.25 15.32 -0.57
C SER A 56 -22.02 13.99 -1.31
N GLY A 57 -21.77 12.89 -0.59
CA GLY A 57 -21.61 11.55 -1.18
C GLY A 57 -20.28 11.26 -1.89
N LYS A 58 -19.22 12.07 -1.71
CA LYS A 58 -17.92 11.87 -2.40
C LYS A 58 -17.33 10.48 -2.22
N SER A 59 -17.17 10.04 -0.97
CA SER A 59 -16.62 8.71 -0.69
C SER A 59 -17.55 7.59 -1.18
N SER A 60 -18.87 7.79 -1.10
CA SER A 60 -19.84 6.82 -1.64
C SER A 60 -19.76 6.71 -3.16
N LEU A 61 -19.54 7.82 -3.85
CA LEU A 61 -19.27 7.87 -5.28
C LEU A 61 -17.97 7.12 -5.63
N LEU A 62 -16.88 7.37 -4.90
CA LEU A 62 -15.61 6.68 -5.12
C LEU A 62 -15.71 5.17 -4.83
N ARG A 63 -16.38 4.77 -3.74
CA ARG A 63 -16.62 3.35 -3.43
C ARG A 63 -17.47 2.68 -4.50
N LYS A 64 -18.53 3.35 -4.98
CA LYS A 64 -19.34 2.84 -6.08
C LYS A 64 -18.53 2.66 -7.37
N ALA A 65 -17.74 3.67 -7.74
CA ALA A 65 -16.85 3.59 -8.89
C ALA A 65 -15.85 2.43 -8.75
N ALA A 66 -15.25 2.24 -7.58
CA ALA A 66 -14.31 1.16 -7.32
C ALA A 66 -14.96 -0.22 -7.44
N ALA A 67 -16.18 -0.38 -6.94
CA ALA A 67 -16.95 -1.61 -7.08
C ALA A 67 -17.29 -1.90 -8.55
N ASP A 68 -17.76 -0.91 -9.30
CA ASP A 68 -18.10 -1.07 -10.72
C ASP A 68 -16.88 -1.41 -11.56
N LEU A 69 -15.73 -0.78 -11.27
CA LEU A 69 -14.43 -1.11 -11.87
C LEU A 69 -13.97 -2.52 -11.51
N THR A 70 -14.21 -2.97 -10.28
CA THR A 70 -13.88 -4.34 -9.84
C THR A 70 -14.72 -5.38 -10.58
N VAL A 71 -16.02 -5.11 -10.79
CA VAL A 71 -16.91 -5.94 -11.61
C VAL A 71 -16.49 -5.93 -13.08
N ASP A 72 -15.98 -4.82 -13.61
CA ASP A 72 -15.35 -4.75 -14.94
C ASP A 72 -13.96 -5.41 -14.97
N ARG A 73 -13.47 -5.97 -13.86
CA ARG A 73 -12.10 -6.50 -13.70
C ARG A 73 -11.02 -5.51 -14.12
N ARG A 74 -11.19 -4.23 -13.81
CA ARG A 74 -10.11 -3.24 -13.88
C ARG A 74 -9.30 -3.25 -12.59
N PRO A 75 -7.97 -3.26 -12.64
CA PRO A 75 -7.14 -3.02 -11.48
C PRO A 75 -7.54 -1.72 -10.81
N ILE A 76 -7.83 -1.81 -9.52
CA ILE A 76 -8.23 -0.68 -8.69
C ILE A 76 -7.55 -0.80 -7.33
N ALA A 77 -6.95 0.29 -6.87
CA ALA A 77 -6.51 0.46 -5.50
C ALA A 77 -7.32 1.60 -4.85
N TYR A 78 -7.92 1.33 -3.69
CA TYR A 78 -8.64 2.32 -2.88
C TYR A 78 -7.86 2.59 -1.62
N VAL A 79 -7.24 3.77 -1.52
CA VAL A 79 -6.39 4.15 -0.39
C VAL A 79 -7.12 5.18 0.46
N ASN A 80 -7.37 4.83 1.72
CA ASN A 80 -7.87 5.76 2.71
C ASN A 80 -6.71 6.59 3.28
N LEU A 81 -6.63 7.87 2.90
CA LEU A 81 -5.59 8.79 3.35
C LEU A 81 -5.71 9.16 4.82
N GLU A 82 -6.89 9.00 5.42
CA GLU A 82 -7.11 9.32 6.84
C GLU A 82 -6.21 8.52 7.78
N ALA A 83 -5.91 7.27 7.41
CA ALA A 83 -5.04 6.39 8.18
C ALA A 83 -3.60 6.92 8.33
N PHE A 84 -3.19 7.86 7.47
CA PHE A 84 -1.84 8.43 7.48
C PHE A 84 -1.80 9.86 8.05
N LYS A 85 -2.91 10.36 8.62
CA LYS A 85 -2.93 11.65 9.31
C LYS A 85 -1.91 11.61 10.46
N GLY A 86 -0.97 12.55 10.45
CA GLY A 86 0.11 12.64 11.44
C GLY A 86 1.45 12.05 10.99
N HIS A 87 1.49 11.28 9.88
CA HIS A 87 2.75 10.89 9.27
C HIS A 87 3.42 12.13 8.66
N LYS A 88 4.72 12.28 8.87
CA LYS A 88 5.51 13.36 8.28
C LYS A 88 6.13 12.90 6.97
N PHE A 89 6.51 13.84 6.13
CA PHE A 89 7.35 13.55 4.97
C PHE A 89 8.75 13.12 5.46
N PRO A 90 9.38 12.07 4.88
CA PRO A 90 8.94 11.27 3.72
C PRO A 90 8.06 10.03 4.06
N ASP A 91 7.86 9.71 5.33
CA ASP A 91 7.15 8.50 5.79
C ASP A 91 5.69 8.42 5.30
N VAL A 92 5.01 9.56 5.15
CA VAL A 92 3.65 9.61 4.58
C VAL A 92 3.63 9.06 3.14
N LEU A 93 4.64 9.37 2.33
CA LEU A 93 4.73 8.90 0.95
C LEU A 93 4.99 7.39 0.89
N ILE A 94 5.89 6.90 1.75
CA ILE A 94 6.16 5.46 1.89
C ILE A 94 4.88 4.72 2.32
N SER A 95 4.15 5.26 3.29
CA SER A 95 2.92 4.66 3.81
C SER A 95 1.81 4.59 2.74
N VAL A 96 1.65 5.65 1.94
CA VAL A 96 0.70 5.68 0.81
C VAL A 96 1.10 4.68 -0.28
N LEU A 97 2.39 4.54 -0.59
CA LEU A 97 2.89 3.52 -1.54
C LEU A 97 2.63 2.10 -1.04
N ILE A 98 2.92 1.81 0.24
CA ILE A 98 2.65 0.50 0.86
C ILE A 98 1.17 0.16 0.73
N SER A 99 0.28 1.10 1.08
CA SER A 99 -1.17 0.89 1.00
C SER A 99 -1.65 0.69 -0.43
N THR A 100 -1.13 1.48 -1.37
CA THR A 100 -1.44 1.37 -2.81
C THR A 100 -1.05 0.00 -3.35
N PHE A 101 0.18 -0.44 -3.10
CA PHE A 101 0.69 -1.74 -3.55
C PHE A 101 -0.06 -2.89 -2.90
N THR A 102 -0.43 -2.76 -1.63
CA THR A 102 -1.22 -3.77 -0.90
C THR A 102 -2.60 -3.94 -1.51
N GLU A 103 -3.28 -2.84 -1.86
CA GLU A 103 -4.61 -2.92 -2.48
C GLU A 103 -4.55 -3.49 -3.91
N PHE A 104 -3.57 -3.10 -4.73
CA PHE A 104 -3.37 -3.74 -6.04
C PHE A 104 -3.08 -5.23 -5.91
N ARG A 105 -2.27 -5.62 -4.93
CA ARG A 105 -1.99 -7.04 -4.64
C ARG A 105 -3.25 -7.80 -4.24
N LYS A 106 -4.02 -7.27 -3.28
CA LYS A 106 -5.30 -7.84 -2.85
C LYS A 106 -6.25 -8.02 -4.02
N TRP A 107 -6.32 -7.04 -4.91
CA TRP A 107 -7.14 -7.11 -6.12
C TRP A 107 -6.68 -8.23 -7.08
N MET A 108 -5.37 -8.35 -7.33
CA MET A 108 -4.81 -9.41 -8.17
C MET A 108 -5.03 -10.81 -7.60
N ASP A 109 -4.86 -10.98 -6.29
CA ASP A 109 -5.04 -12.25 -5.60
C ASP A 109 -6.52 -12.68 -5.53
N THR A 110 -7.45 -11.75 -5.79
CA THR A 110 -8.90 -11.98 -5.70
C THR A 110 -9.63 -11.75 -7.03
N ALA A 111 -10.08 -10.52 -7.30
CA ALA A 111 -10.95 -10.15 -8.40
C ALA A 111 -10.34 -10.45 -9.79
N ALA A 112 -9.02 -10.35 -9.94
CA ALA A 112 -8.35 -10.61 -11.21
C ALA A 112 -8.46 -12.08 -11.64
N VAL A 113 -8.25 -13.01 -10.71
CA VAL A 113 -8.08 -14.45 -11.02
C VAL A 113 -9.30 -15.31 -10.69
N ASN A 114 -10.21 -14.86 -9.82
CA ASN A 114 -11.41 -15.63 -9.49
C ASN A 114 -12.31 -15.78 -10.72
N PRO A 115 -12.73 -17.01 -11.10
CA PRO A 115 -13.58 -17.20 -12.26
C PRO A 115 -14.97 -16.62 -12.03
N ALA A 116 -15.66 -16.25 -13.10
CA ALA A 116 -17.04 -15.74 -13.04
C ALA A 116 -18.03 -16.77 -12.45
N THR A 117 -17.69 -18.06 -12.53
CA THR A 117 -18.46 -19.18 -11.97
C THR A 117 -18.49 -19.22 -10.44
N LYS A 118 -17.60 -18.49 -9.74
CA LYS A 118 -17.68 -18.32 -8.29
C LYS A 118 -18.77 -17.31 -7.90
N THR A 119 -20.02 -17.64 -8.21
CA THR A 119 -21.19 -16.78 -8.04
C THR A 119 -21.36 -16.29 -6.61
N SER A 120 -21.08 -17.13 -5.61
CA SER A 120 -21.17 -16.76 -4.18
C SER A 120 -20.22 -15.63 -3.78
N PHE A 121 -19.00 -15.60 -4.33
CA PHE A 121 -18.04 -14.52 -4.09
C PHE A 121 -18.55 -13.20 -4.70
N TRP A 122 -18.94 -13.24 -5.97
CA TRP A 122 -19.36 -12.07 -6.74
C TRP A 122 -20.70 -11.49 -6.27
N GLN A 123 -21.70 -12.34 -6.01
CA GLN A 123 -22.98 -11.91 -5.47
C GLN A 123 -22.85 -11.35 -4.06
N ARG A 124 -22.04 -11.96 -3.19
CA ARG A 124 -21.84 -11.47 -1.81
C ARG A 124 -21.22 -10.08 -1.80
N LEU A 125 -20.10 -9.91 -2.52
CA LEU A 125 -19.29 -8.70 -2.47
C LEU A 125 -19.81 -7.58 -3.39
N PHE A 126 -20.29 -7.91 -4.59
CA PHE A 126 -20.59 -6.93 -5.64
C PHE A 126 -22.01 -7.03 -6.20
N GLY A 127 -22.79 -8.02 -5.78
CA GLY A 127 -24.17 -8.24 -6.23
C GLY A 127 -24.32 -8.68 -7.69
N THR A 128 -23.22 -8.74 -8.46
CA THR A 128 -23.24 -8.99 -9.91
C THR A 128 -22.02 -9.79 -10.35
N ALA A 129 -22.15 -10.54 -11.44
CA ALA A 129 -21.04 -11.28 -12.05
C ALA A 129 -20.13 -10.34 -12.86
N PRO A 130 -18.82 -10.64 -12.97
CA PRO A 130 -17.88 -9.78 -13.67
C PRO A 130 -18.14 -9.78 -15.17
N LYS A 131 -17.91 -8.63 -15.82
CA LYS A 131 -18.17 -8.45 -17.26
C LYS A 131 -17.09 -9.06 -18.16
N ARG A 132 -15.87 -9.18 -17.62
CA ARG A 132 -14.67 -9.66 -18.35
C ARG A 132 -14.25 -11.06 -17.89
N PRO A 133 -13.51 -11.80 -18.74
CA PRO A 133 -12.86 -13.04 -18.31
C PRO A 133 -11.79 -12.77 -17.25
N SER A 134 -11.46 -13.80 -16.47
CA SER A 134 -10.35 -13.73 -15.52
C SER A 134 -9.01 -13.58 -16.22
N PHE A 135 -8.08 -12.92 -15.55
CA PHE A 135 -6.73 -12.71 -16.06
C PHE A 135 -5.91 -14.00 -16.02
N ASN A 136 -4.78 -13.99 -16.72
CA ASN A 136 -3.83 -15.09 -16.68
C ASN A 136 -3.29 -15.26 -15.25
N ARG A 137 -3.68 -16.37 -14.60
CA ARG A 137 -3.35 -16.62 -13.20
C ARG A 137 -1.85 -16.66 -12.92
N ALA A 138 -1.05 -17.24 -13.81
CA ALA A 138 0.40 -17.32 -13.61
C ALA A 138 1.03 -15.91 -13.64
N ARG A 139 0.65 -15.08 -14.61
CA ARG A 139 1.12 -13.68 -14.69
C ARG A 139 0.64 -12.84 -13.51
N SER A 140 -0.62 -12.99 -13.10
CA SER A 140 -1.15 -12.28 -11.93
C SER A 140 -0.44 -12.67 -10.63
N VAL A 141 -0.13 -13.95 -10.43
CA VAL A 141 0.63 -14.43 -9.26
C VAL A 141 2.07 -13.91 -9.29
N GLN A 142 2.72 -13.90 -10.45
CA GLN A 142 4.06 -13.34 -10.59
C GLN A 142 4.10 -11.85 -10.25
N LEU A 143 3.16 -11.06 -10.81
CA LEU A 143 3.08 -9.63 -10.53
C LEU A 143 2.72 -9.38 -9.05
N SER A 144 1.79 -10.14 -8.48
CA SER A 144 1.47 -10.11 -7.04
C SER A 144 2.71 -10.32 -6.16
N ALA A 145 3.58 -11.27 -6.51
CA ALA A 145 4.84 -11.50 -5.81
C ALA A 145 5.82 -10.31 -5.93
N GLN A 146 5.88 -9.65 -7.10
CA GLN A 146 6.70 -8.44 -7.28
C GLN A 146 6.19 -7.28 -6.42
N PHE A 147 4.87 -7.03 -6.40
CA PHE A 147 4.27 -6.05 -5.49
C PHE A 147 4.61 -6.38 -4.04
N LYS A 148 4.51 -7.65 -3.62
CA LYS A 148 4.91 -8.07 -2.28
C LYS A 148 6.38 -7.74 -1.97
N SER A 149 7.31 -8.02 -2.88
CA SER A 149 8.71 -7.68 -2.69
C SER A 149 8.94 -6.18 -2.45
N HIS A 150 8.22 -5.32 -3.18
CA HIS A 150 8.31 -3.88 -3.00
C HIS A 150 7.63 -3.39 -1.72
N ILE A 151 6.51 -4.00 -1.31
CA ILE A 151 5.88 -3.75 0.00
C ILE A 151 6.88 -4.08 1.12
N ASP A 152 7.45 -5.29 1.11
CA ASP A 152 8.38 -5.74 2.14
C ASP A 152 9.63 -4.82 2.21
N ALA A 153 10.08 -4.28 1.07
CA ALA A 153 11.19 -3.32 1.01
C ALA A 153 10.80 -1.94 1.58
N LEU A 154 9.61 -1.44 1.25
CA LEU A 154 9.09 -0.17 1.75
C LEU A 154 8.79 -0.21 3.24
N GLU A 155 8.22 -1.31 3.76
CA GLU A 155 7.99 -1.51 5.20
C GLU A 155 9.29 -1.50 5.98
N LYS A 156 10.31 -2.21 5.48
CA LYS A 156 11.67 -2.13 6.05
C LYS A 156 12.16 -0.70 6.08
N GLU A 157 12.03 0.04 4.97
CA GLU A 157 12.48 1.44 4.89
C GLU A 157 11.71 2.36 5.83
N LEU A 158 10.39 2.18 5.97
CA LEU A 158 9.55 2.98 6.87
C LEU A 158 10.06 2.92 8.32
N HIS A 159 10.40 1.72 8.79
CA HIS A 159 10.87 1.48 10.16
C HIS A 159 12.32 1.88 10.42
N ARG A 160 13.06 2.31 9.40
CA ARG A 160 14.44 2.79 9.56
C ARG A 160 14.45 4.25 9.98
N THR A 161 15.49 4.64 10.71
CA THR A 161 15.77 6.05 11.00
C THR A 161 16.20 6.76 9.72
N ASP A 162 15.59 7.92 9.46
CA ASP A 162 16.03 8.80 8.36
C ASP A 162 17.30 9.55 8.80
N ASP A 163 18.13 9.96 7.85
CA ASP A 163 19.35 10.75 8.09
C ASP A 163 20.42 10.11 8.99
N ALA A 164 20.40 8.78 9.16
CA ALA A 164 21.45 8.07 9.89
C ALA A 164 22.80 8.14 9.14
N GLU A 165 23.87 8.54 9.85
CA GLU A 165 25.24 8.40 9.36
C GLU A 165 25.67 6.93 9.44
N LEU A 166 25.96 6.33 8.29
CA LEU A 166 26.52 4.98 8.23
C LEU A 166 28.04 5.08 8.06
N ARG A 167 28.77 4.39 8.94
CA ARG A 167 30.19 4.12 8.79
C ARG A 167 30.34 2.70 8.28
N VAL A 168 30.74 2.55 7.02
CA VAL A 168 31.08 1.25 6.45
C VAL A 168 32.57 1.02 6.70
N MET A 169 32.90 0.13 7.64
CA MET A 169 34.23 -0.50 7.68
C MET A 169 34.19 -1.72 6.78
N ASP A 170 35.10 -1.80 5.82
CA ASP A 170 35.18 -2.92 4.90
C ASP A 170 35.66 -4.18 5.66
N GLY A 171 34.71 -5.01 6.08
CA GLY A 171 34.95 -6.21 6.88
C GLY A 171 33.81 -6.50 7.87
N ALA A 172 32.86 -7.32 7.43
CA ALA A 172 31.72 -7.84 8.19
C ALA A 172 30.67 -6.79 8.64
N GLU A 173 29.51 -6.81 7.99
CA GLU A 173 28.30 -6.14 8.47
C GLU A 173 27.94 -6.64 9.88
N THR A 174 28.27 -5.85 10.90
CA THR A 174 27.72 -6.03 12.25
C THR A 174 26.67 -4.95 12.44
N SER A 175 25.40 -5.31 12.24
CA SER A 175 24.26 -4.48 12.59
C SER A 175 24.16 -4.33 14.11
N GLN A 176 24.60 -3.19 14.63
CA GLN A 176 24.46 -2.84 16.03
C GLN A 176 23.05 -2.30 16.26
N SER A 177 22.13 -3.17 16.68
CA SER A 177 20.84 -2.78 17.25
C SER A 177 21.05 -2.42 18.72
N ASP A 178 20.66 -1.21 19.06
CA ASP A 178 20.67 -0.66 20.40
C ASP A 178 19.70 -1.47 21.30
N SER A 179 20.25 -2.26 22.21
CA SER A 179 19.52 -2.69 23.41
C SER A 179 20.48 -2.95 24.55
N ALA A 180 20.39 -2.08 25.55
CA ALA A 180 20.64 -2.32 26.97
C ALA A 180 22.03 -2.85 27.38
N GLY A 181 22.69 -2.07 28.22
CA GLY A 181 24.00 -2.33 28.79
C GLY A 181 24.22 -3.76 29.29
N MET A 182 25.22 -4.41 28.72
CA MET A 182 25.95 -5.50 29.35
C MET A 182 27.40 -5.44 28.86
N LYS A 183 28.29 -4.92 29.73
CA LYS A 183 29.73 -5.11 29.59
C LYS A 183 30.02 -6.60 29.75
N ILE A 184 30.32 -7.29 28.65
CA ILE A 184 30.93 -8.61 28.70
C ILE A 184 32.40 -8.41 28.36
N GLU A 185 33.24 -8.35 29.40
CA GLU A 185 34.67 -8.58 29.28
C GLU A 185 34.88 -10.05 28.89
N ALA A 186 35.06 -10.29 27.60
CA ALA A 186 35.53 -11.58 27.10
C ALA A 186 37.06 -11.57 27.08
N THR A 187 37.65 -11.86 28.24
CA THR A 187 39.04 -12.30 28.39
C THR A 187 39.22 -13.63 27.67
N SER A 188 39.71 -13.61 26.42
CA SER A 188 40.22 -14.83 25.78
C SER A 188 41.73 -14.88 25.87
N TYR A 189 42.19 -15.74 26.79
CA TYR A 189 43.53 -16.26 26.88
C TYR A 189 43.88 -17.05 25.62
N ILE A 190 44.79 -16.56 24.76
CA ILE A 190 45.63 -17.43 23.92
C ILE A 190 47.05 -16.84 23.78
N ALA A 191 47.98 -17.54 24.44
CA ALA A 191 49.40 -17.75 24.14
C ALA A 191 50.37 -16.55 24.01
N LYS A 192 51.20 -16.40 25.05
CA LYS A 192 52.59 -15.94 24.93
C LYS A 192 53.36 -16.89 24.00
N VAL A 193 53.96 -16.36 22.94
CA VAL A 193 55.15 -16.92 22.31
C VAL A 193 56.16 -15.78 22.20
N ASP A 194 57.26 -15.92 22.95
CA ASP A 194 58.45 -15.08 22.88
C ASP A 194 59.05 -15.13 21.47
N GLY A 195 59.48 -13.98 20.96
CA GLY A 195 60.19 -13.88 19.68
C GLY A 195 60.37 -12.43 19.24
N GLU A 196 61.42 -11.78 19.74
CA GLU A 196 61.94 -10.52 19.20
C GLU A 196 62.30 -10.69 17.71
N ALA A 197 61.60 -9.98 16.80
CA ALA A 197 62.14 -9.62 15.49
C ALA A 197 61.33 -8.48 14.84
N SER A 198 62.01 -7.34 14.68
CA SER A 198 61.77 -6.31 13.67
C SER A 198 60.41 -5.62 13.61
N THR A 199 60.30 -4.59 14.45
CA THR A 199 59.62 -3.32 14.17
C THR A 199 60.12 -2.72 12.83
N ALA A 200 59.54 -3.10 11.69
CA ALA A 200 59.46 -2.32 10.44
C ALA A 200 58.90 -3.20 9.32
N SER A 201 58.02 -2.66 8.48
CA SER A 201 57.55 -3.26 7.22
C SER A 201 56.32 -4.18 7.27
N SER A 202 55.18 -3.66 7.73
CA SER A 202 53.91 -3.83 7.00
C SER A 202 53.04 -2.59 7.18
N ARG A 203 53.66 -1.43 6.88
CA ARG A 203 52.96 -0.19 6.54
C ARG A 203 52.33 -0.34 5.15
N THR A 204 51.62 -1.44 4.93
CA THR A 204 50.80 -1.66 3.75
C THR A 204 49.57 -0.82 3.97
N GLN A 205 49.37 0.15 3.07
CA GLN A 205 48.24 1.06 2.99
C GLN A 205 46.91 0.35 3.28
N LYS A 206 46.47 0.30 4.54
CA LYS A 206 45.06 0.33 4.86
C LYS A 206 44.61 1.77 4.71
N GLN A 207 44.45 2.17 3.46
CA GLN A 207 43.70 3.37 3.13
C GLN A 207 42.23 3.00 3.38
N GLU A 208 41.85 3.06 4.66
CA GLU A 208 40.49 2.86 5.11
C GLU A 208 39.71 4.08 4.60
N VAL A 209 39.10 3.93 3.42
CA VAL A 209 38.21 4.93 2.85
C VAL A 209 36.92 4.85 3.68
N GLU A 210 36.87 5.59 4.78
CA GLU A 210 35.65 5.79 5.57
C GLU A 210 34.65 6.59 4.71
N GLN A 211 33.90 5.90 3.85
CA GLN A 211 32.78 6.50 3.14
C GLN A 211 31.63 6.66 4.13
N LYS A 212 31.47 7.89 4.63
CA LYS A 212 30.27 8.28 5.36
C LYS A 212 29.12 8.42 4.39
N PHE A 213 28.27 7.40 4.31
CA PHE A 213 27.01 7.50 3.59
C PHE A 213 25.94 8.03 4.53
N ARG A 214 25.34 9.17 4.17
CA ARG A 214 24.12 9.64 4.82
C ARG A 214 22.95 8.91 4.19
N ARG A 215 22.24 8.12 5.00
CA ARG A 215 21.05 7.42 4.55
C ARG A 215 19.92 8.43 4.34
N SER A 216 19.18 8.31 3.24
CA SER A 216 17.96 9.08 3.03
C SER A 216 16.85 8.21 2.46
N LYS A 217 15.69 8.25 3.12
CA LYS A 217 14.45 7.62 2.62
C LYS A 217 14.02 8.18 1.27
N ILE A 218 14.30 9.47 1.02
CA ILE A 218 14.01 10.12 -0.27
C ILE A 218 14.88 9.54 -1.38
N ASP A 219 16.17 9.35 -1.13
CA ASP A 219 17.08 8.75 -2.10
C ASP A 219 16.69 7.30 -2.40
N PHE A 220 16.25 6.55 -1.39
CA PHE A 220 15.68 5.22 -1.59
C PHE A 220 14.49 5.27 -2.58
N LEU A 221 13.53 6.17 -2.36
CA LEU A 221 12.36 6.31 -3.23
C LEU A 221 12.75 6.71 -4.66
N HIS A 222 13.69 7.64 -4.82
CA HIS A 222 14.18 8.04 -6.14
C HIS A 222 14.87 6.90 -6.89
N ARG A 223 15.67 6.09 -6.20
CA ARG A 223 16.35 4.93 -6.83
C ARG A 223 15.36 3.87 -7.32
N HIS A 224 14.22 3.73 -6.66
CA HIS A 224 13.18 2.76 -7.01
C HIS A 224 12.08 3.30 -7.95
N ILE A 225 12.15 4.56 -8.39
CA ILE A 225 11.09 5.16 -9.21
C ILE A 225 10.83 4.37 -10.51
N LEU A 226 11.90 3.90 -11.16
CA LEU A 226 11.80 3.11 -12.39
C LEU A 226 11.21 1.73 -12.12
N ASP A 227 11.47 1.14 -10.95
CA ASP A 227 10.89 -0.16 -10.58
C ASP A 227 9.38 -0.03 -10.35
N TYR A 228 8.94 1.04 -9.70
CA TYR A 228 7.52 1.33 -9.51
C TYR A 228 6.81 1.60 -10.84
N GLN A 229 7.45 2.34 -11.76
CA GLN A 229 6.91 2.55 -13.11
C GLN A 229 6.77 1.23 -13.89
N ARG A 230 7.75 0.33 -13.78
CA ARG A 230 7.67 -1.02 -14.39
C ARG A 230 6.52 -1.84 -13.81
N LEU A 231 6.30 -1.80 -12.50
CA LEU A 231 5.17 -2.48 -11.85
C LEU A 231 3.83 -2.01 -12.43
N PHE A 232 3.63 -0.69 -12.52
CA PHE A 232 2.38 -0.14 -13.06
C PHE A 232 2.22 -0.41 -14.55
N THR A 233 3.32 -0.43 -15.32
CA THR A 233 3.30 -0.79 -16.74
C THR A 233 2.88 -2.25 -16.91
N ALA A 234 3.49 -3.18 -16.16
CA ALA A 234 3.12 -4.59 -16.17
C ALA A 234 1.67 -4.82 -15.73
N LEU A 235 1.18 -4.03 -14.76
CA LEU A 235 -0.22 -4.06 -14.35
C LEU A 235 -1.15 -3.64 -15.50
N GLY A 236 -0.81 -2.57 -16.22
CA GLY A 236 -1.53 -2.11 -17.40
C GLY A 236 -1.52 -3.12 -18.54
N GLU A 237 -0.40 -3.79 -18.79
CA GLU A 237 -0.30 -4.85 -19.80
C GLU A 237 -1.20 -6.05 -19.49
N ILE A 238 -1.37 -6.40 -18.22
CA ILE A 238 -2.25 -7.49 -17.80
C ILE A 238 -3.74 -7.09 -17.86
N SER A 239 -4.06 -5.80 -17.80
CA SER A 239 -5.43 -5.30 -17.70
C SER A 239 -6.00 -4.65 -18.98
N ASP A 240 -5.31 -4.82 -20.11
CA ASP A 240 -5.61 -4.14 -21.37
C ASP A 240 -5.65 -2.61 -21.21
N GLY A 241 -4.67 -2.07 -20.47
CA GLY A 241 -4.25 -0.67 -20.54
C GLY A 241 -4.84 0.29 -19.50
N ASP A 242 -5.80 -0.12 -18.67
CA ASP A 242 -6.38 0.78 -17.66
C ASP A 242 -6.19 0.22 -16.25
N ALA A 243 -5.70 1.07 -15.34
CA ALA A 243 -5.61 0.82 -13.90
C ALA A 243 -6.01 2.10 -13.16
N TYR A 244 -6.64 1.96 -11.99
CA TYR A 244 -7.21 3.07 -11.24
C TYR A 244 -6.63 3.12 -9.83
N LEU A 245 -6.35 4.33 -9.35
CA LEU A 245 -5.93 4.60 -7.98
C LEU A 245 -6.86 5.68 -7.42
N PHE A 246 -7.60 5.35 -6.38
CA PHE A 246 -8.42 6.30 -5.65
C PHE A 246 -7.74 6.62 -4.33
N LEU A 247 -7.52 7.92 -4.10
CA LEU A 247 -7.02 8.46 -2.85
C LEU A 247 -8.19 9.21 -2.20
N ASP A 248 -8.74 8.65 -1.12
CA ASP A 248 -9.88 9.23 -0.43
C ASP A 248 -9.48 9.70 0.97
N ASP A 249 -9.70 10.98 1.26
CA ASP A 249 -9.61 11.52 2.62
C ASP A 249 -10.98 11.37 3.27
N LEU A 250 -11.24 10.16 3.77
CA LEU A 250 -12.41 9.91 4.60
C LEU A 250 -12.35 10.82 5.82
N TYR A 251 -13.51 11.32 6.24
CA TYR A 251 -13.67 11.95 7.54
C TYR A 251 -14.43 10.96 8.41
N HIS A 252 -13.73 10.28 9.33
CA HIS A 252 -14.37 9.65 10.48
C HIS A 252 -14.39 10.71 11.58
N ASN A 253 -15.53 11.40 11.73
CA ASN A 253 -15.82 12.12 12.97
C ASN A 253 -16.50 11.16 13.95
#